data_AF-A0A369JM33-F1
#
_entry.id   AF-A0A369JM33-F1
#
_cell.length_a   1.000
_cell.length_b   1.000
_cell.length_c   1.000
_cell.angle_alpha   90.00
_cell.angle_beta   90.00
_cell.angle_gamma   90.00
#
_symmetry.space_group_name_H-M   'P 1'
#
loop_
_entity.id
_entity.type
_entity.pdbx_description
1 polymer ?
#
loop_
_entity_poly.entity_id
_entity_poly.type
_entity_poly.pdbx_seq_one_letter_code
_entity_poly.pdbx_strand_id
1 'polypeptide(L)'
;MLSSIRPQAVQRLAVFKCHAIPGPSTLPGLARTSPCSTQQSRTVRTKGGTDFYTNANRRDERLLKRYEAQLARAQAKIKRDEEEALEIMKREKYHGSSTSAGNQTVDNHNYYFWEKVFTRDDRELLEKHGIRSVDELYTVYEAAEAVLTRPPHPPIERLEPRLQVAHKMYQSIPEKLAQAGRAKARSPFSGWLF
;
A
#
# COMPACT_ATOMS: atom_id res chain seq x y z
N MET A 1 3.47 -42.38 27.43
CA MET A 1 4.77 -42.28 26.74
C MET A 1 4.93 -40.84 26.29
N LEU A 2 5.79 -40.08 26.98
CA LEU A 2 6.02 -38.65 26.78
C LEU A 2 7.21 -38.47 25.83
N SER A 3 7.00 -37.92 24.64
CA SER A 3 8.07 -37.62 23.69
C SER A 3 8.20 -36.11 23.45
N SER A 4 9.05 -35.51 24.29
CA SER A 4 10.11 -34.53 23.97
C SER A 4 9.96 -33.69 22.69
N ILE A 5 9.52 -32.44 22.86
CA ILE A 5 9.59 -31.36 21.86
C ILE A 5 10.95 -30.67 21.97
N ARG A 6 11.73 -30.63 20.87
CA ARG A 6 12.94 -29.80 20.75
C ARG A 6 12.68 -28.66 19.74
N PRO A 7 12.90 -27.39 20.10
CA PRO A 7 12.98 -26.31 19.11
C PRO A 7 14.42 -26.15 18.60
N GLN A 8 14.62 -26.21 17.28
CA GLN A 8 15.87 -25.78 16.65
C GLN A 8 15.84 -24.26 16.41
N ALA A 9 16.90 -23.60 16.86
CA ALA A 9 17.13 -22.17 16.73
C ALA A 9 17.52 -21.79 15.29
N VAL A 10 16.88 -20.75 14.79
CA VAL A 10 17.16 -20.09 13.50
C VAL A 10 18.35 -19.16 13.68
N GLN A 11 19.47 -19.42 13.00
CA GLN A 11 20.55 -18.44 12.83
C GLN A 11 20.48 -17.86 11.41
N ARG A 12 20.07 -16.59 11.31
CA ARG A 12 20.17 -15.78 10.09
C ARG A 12 21.45 -14.96 10.13
N LEU A 13 22.46 -15.38 9.37
CA LEU A 13 23.64 -14.57 9.05
C LEU A 13 23.27 -13.60 7.92
N ALA A 14 23.16 -12.31 8.24
CA ALA A 14 23.08 -11.24 7.25
C ALA A 14 24.49 -10.88 6.78
N VAL A 15 24.83 -11.27 5.56
CA VAL A 15 26.06 -10.86 4.87
C VAL A 15 25.79 -9.50 4.20
N PHE A 16 26.31 -8.42 4.78
CA PHE A 16 26.32 -7.10 4.14
C PHE A 16 27.38 -7.09 3.05
N LYS A 17 26.92 -7.08 1.79
CA LYS A 17 27.74 -6.96 0.58
C LYS A 17 27.93 -5.47 0.28
N CYS A 18 29.08 -4.91 0.62
CA CYS A 18 29.45 -3.55 0.25
C CYS A 18 29.71 -3.48 -1.26
N HIS A 19 28.94 -2.66 -1.98
CA HIS A 19 29.24 -2.30 -3.36
C HIS A 19 30.29 -1.19 -3.40
N ALA A 20 31.41 -1.51 -4.05
CA ALA A 20 32.48 -0.59 -4.38
C ALA A 20 31.98 0.42 -5.43
N ILE A 21 32.16 1.71 -5.16
CA ILE A 21 31.91 2.80 -6.10
C ILE A 21 33.20 2.98 -6.94
N PRO A 22 33.12 2.99 -8.27
CA PRO A 22 34.29 3.15 -9.14
C PRO A 22 34.84 4.58 -9.07
N GLY A 23 36.16 4.68 -9.01
CA GLY A 23 36.89 5.94 -8.88
C GLY A 23 36.87 6.81 -10.15
N PRO A 24 37.13 8.13 -10.02
CA PRO A 24 37.37 8.99 -11.16
C PRO A 24 38.85 8.98 -11.57
N SER A 25 39.00 8.88 -12.89
CA SER A 25 40.19 8.93 -13.72
C SER A 25 41.11 10.14 -13.50
N THR A 26 42.40 9.85 -13.48
CA THR A 26 43.56 10.75 -13.53
C THR A 26 43.66 11.50 -14.86
N LEU A 27 43.89 12.82 -14.84
CA LEU A 27 44.68 13.53 -15.86
C LEU A 27 45.57 14.62 -15.21
N PRO A 28 46.71 14.97 -15.82
CA PRO A 28 47.83 15.64 -15.17
C PRO A 28 47.90 17.14 -15.48
N GLY A 29 48.47 17.95 -14.57
CA GLY A 29 48.74 19.36 -14.86
C GLY A 29 49.24 20.18 -13.68
N LEU A 30 50.57 20.26 -13.56
CA LEU A 30 51.36 21.44 -13.20
C LEU A 30 50.74 22.50 -12.27
N ALA A 31 51.25 22.60 -11.04
CA ALA A 31 51.85 23.85 -10.52
C ALA A 31 52.39 23.63 -9.09
N ARG A 32 53.72 23.80 -8.96
CA ARG A 32 54.36 24.11 -7.67
C ARG A 32 53.88 25.47 -7.19
N THR A 33 53.18 25.50 -6.06
CA THR A 33 53.38 26.51 -5.02
C THR A 33 53.05 25.84 -3.68
N SER A 34 54.02 25.77 -2.78
CA SER A 34 53.72 25.45 -1.37
C SER A 34 53.14 26.70 -0.72
N PRO A 35 51.87 26.72 -0.30
CA PRO A 35 51.44 27.74 0.62
C PRO A 35 51.99 27.38 2.00
N CYS A 36 52.76 28.31 2.56
CA CYS A 36 53.20 28.31 3.94
C CYS A 36 52.04 27.88 4.86
N SER A 37 52.17 26.70 5.47
CA SER A 37 51.23 26.22 6.49
C SER A 37 51.48 27.02 7.76
N THR A 38 50.78 28.14 7.92
CA THR A 38 50.67 28.80 9.21
C THR A 38 49.91 27.85 10.14
N GLN A 39 50.63 27.15 11.01
CA GLN A 39 50.04 26.42 12.13
C GLN A 39 49.32 27.44 13.01
N GLN A 40 48.00 27.59 12.81
CA GLN A 40 47.16 28.25 13.79
C GLN A 40 47.18 27.38 15.04
N SER A 41 47.81 27.89 16.10
CA SER A 41 47.69 27.30 17.42
C SER A 41 46.20 27.22 17.73
N ARG A 42 45.67 26.00 17.73
CA ARG A 42 44.31 25.75 18.21
C ARG A 42 44.35 26.05 19.70
N THR A 43 44.01 27.29 20.06
CA THR A 43 43.53 27.56 21.41
C THR A 43 42.30 26.67 21.57
N VAL A 44 42.45 25.61 22.36
CA VAL A 44 41.32 24.78 22.80
C VAL A 44 40.49 25.71 23.66
N ARG A 45 39.54 26.40 23.02
CA ARG A 45 38.50 27.15 23.70
C ARG A 45 37.70 26.08 24.43
N THR A 46 38.00 25.88 25.72
CA THR A 46 37.17 25.11 26.61
C THR A 46 35.81 25.79 26.59
N LYS A 47 34.90 25.26 25.75
CA LYS A 47 33.51 25.66 25.78
C LYS A 47 33.06 25.43 27.21
N GLY A 48 32.78 26.52 27.93
CA GLY A 48 32.24 26.48 29.28
C GLY A 48 31.13 25.43 29.34
N GLY A 49 31.23 24.56 30.33
CA GLY A 49 30.39 23.37 30.50
C GLY A 49 28.92 23.73 30.36
N THR A 50 28.38 23.54 29.16
CA THR A 50 26.95 23.59 28.94
C THR A 50 26.50 22.18 29.19
N ASP A 51 25.93 21.95 30.38
CA ASP A 51 25.47 20.65 30.84
C ASP A 51 24.83 19.87 29.70
N PHE A 52 25.45 18.75 29.30
CA PHE A 52 25.02 17.93 28.19
C PHE A 52 23.53 17.57 28.28
N TYR A 53 23.06 17.35 29.52
CA TYR A 53 21.67 17.09 29.87
C TYR A 53 20.72 18.26 29.56
N THR A 54 21.13 19.51 29.77
CA THR A 54 20.28 20.68 29.47
C THR A 54 20.04 20.86 27.97
N ASN A 55 21.05 20.54 27.14
CA ASN A 55 20.93 20.61 25.69
C ASN A 55 20.14 19.43 25.11
N ALA A 56 20.26 18.23 25.69
CA ALA A 56 19.43 17.09 25.32
C ALA A 56 17.95 17.36 25.62
N ASN A 57 17.64 17.78 26.86
CA ASN A 57 16.27 18.12 27.26
C ASN A 57 15.65 19.21 26.38
N ARG A 58 16.42 20.25 26.03
CA ARG A 58 15.92 21.31 25.14
C ARG A 58 15.62 20.82 23.72
N ARG A 59 16.31 19.79 23.23
CA ARG A 59 16.00 19.16 21.93
C ARG A 59 14.72 18.34 22.03
N ASP A 60 14.57 17.59 23.12
CA ASP A 60 13.40 16.75 23.36
C ASP A 60 12.15 17.60 23.55
N GLU A 61 12.23 18.70 24.30
CA GLU A 61 11.14 19.68 24.45
C GLU A 61 10.71 20.29 23.11
N ARG A 62 11.66 20.59 22.21
CA ARG A 62 11.34 21.09 20.86
C ARG A 62 10.64 20.03 20.01
N LEU A 63 11.03 18.77 20.18
CA LEU A 63 10.43 17.65 19.46
C LEU A 63 9.00 17.39 19.96
N LEU A 64 8.80 17.38 21.27
CA LEU A 64 7.48 17.27 21.90
C LEU A 64 6.53 18.36 21.40
N LYS A 65 6.97 19.63 21.41
CA LYS A 65 6.17 20.75 20.88
C LYS A 65 5.80 20.59 19.40
N ARG A 66 6.65 19.97 18.58
CA ARG A 66 6.33 19.68 17.17
C ARG A 66 5.24 18.61 17.06
N TYR A 67 5.31 17.56 17.85
CA TYR A 67 4.30 16.50 17.84
C TYR A 67 2.96 17.00 18.38
N GLU A 68 2.95 17.80 19.44
CA GLU A 68 1.76 18.47 19.95
C GLU A 68 1.11 19.35 18.87
N ALA A 69 1.91 20.13 18.13
CA ALA A 69 1.42 20.93 17.02
C ALA A 69 0.88 20.08 15.85
N GLN A 70 1.47 18.92 15.56
CA GLN A 70 0.97 18.00 14.54
C GLN A 70 -0.36 17.37 14.95
N LEU A 71 -0.51 16.96 16.21
CA LEU A 71 -1.76 16.44 16.75
C LEU A 71 -2.86 17.50 16.70
N ALA A 72 -2.57 18.72 17.13
CA ALA A 72 -3.54 19.82 17.06
C ALA A 72 -3.99 20.09 15.62
N ARG A 73 -3.07 20.04 14.64
CA ARG A 73 -3.40 20.19 13.22
C ARG A 73 -4.25 19.03 12.69
N ALA A 74 -3.92 17.80 13.06
CA ALA A 74 -4.69 16.62 12.65
C ALA A 74 -6.11 16.65 13.24
N GLN A 75 -6.25 16.99 14.52
CA GLN A 75 -7.55 17.17 15.18
C GLN A 75 -8.36 18.30 14.55
N ALA A 76 -7.74 19.44 14.25
CA ALA A 76 -8.41 20.54 13.55
C ALA A 76 -8.84 20.15 12.13
N LYS A 77 -8.06 19.32 11.44
CA LYS A 77 -8.43 18.78 10.13
C LYS A 77 -9.65 17.86 10.25
N ILE A 78 -9.63 16.91 11.18
CA ILE A 78 -10.76 16.00 11.41
C ILE A 78 -12.04 16.79 11.71
N LYS A 79 -11.98 17.79 12.60
CA LYS A 79 -13.15 18.63 12.90
C LYS A 79 -13.66 19.40 11.69
N ARG A 80 -12.77 19.92 10.85
CA ARG A 80 -13.16 20.60 9.60
C ARG A 80 -13.85 19.62 8.64
N ASP A 81 -13.26 18.44 8.45
CA ASP A 81 -13.79 17.40 7.56
C ASP A 81 -15.16 16.89 8.08
N GLU A 82 -15.34 16.80 9.41
CA GLU A 82 -16.62 16.48 10.07
C GLU A 82 -17.68 17.58 9.87
N GLU A 83 -17.31 18.85 10.02
CA GLU A 83 -18.20 19.99 9.78
C GLU A 83 -18.63 20.05 8.29
N GLU A 84 -17.70 19.85 7.36
CA GLU A 84 -17.97 19.79 5.93
C GLU A 84 -18.90 18.61 5.58
N ALA A 85 -18.66 17.43 6.14
CA ALA A 85 -19.55 16.27 5.96
C ALA A 85 -20.96 16.53 6.51
N LEU A 86 -21.07 17.20 7.67
CA LEU A 86 -22.37 17.59 8.25
C LEU A 86 -23.08 18.65 7.41
N GLU A 87 -22.35 19.59 6.79
CA GLU A 87 -22.91 20.57 5.87
C GLU A 87 -23.43 19.91 4.58
N ILE A 88 -22.68 18.96 4.01
CA ILE A 88 -23.13 18.16 2.86
C ILE A 88 -24.41 17.40 3.22
N MET A 89 -24.43 16.70 4.36
CA MET A 89 -25.60 15.95 4.82
C MET A 89 -26.83 16.86 5.06
N LYS A 90 -26.62 18.04 5.65
CA LYS A 90 -27.71 19.03 5.82
C LYS A 90 -28.20 19.53 4.46
N ARG A 91 -27.31 19.82 3.52
CA ARG A 91 -27.67 20.28 2.16
C ARG A 91 -28.50 19.22 1.43
N GLU A 92 -28.12 17.95 1.53
CA GLU A 92 -28.87 16.81 0.97
C GLU A 92 -30.25 16.64 1.62
N LYS A 93 -30.38 16.93 2.93
CA LYS A 93 -31.65 16.80 3.65
C LYS A 93 -32.69 17.88 3.30
N TYR A 94 -32.25 19.11 2.98
CA TYR A 94 -33.16 20.25 2.74
C TYR A 94 -33.39 20.56 1.25
N HIS A 95 -32.41 20.28 0.38
CA HIS A 95 -32.63 20.31 -1.06
C HIS A 95 -32.89 18.88 -1.50
N GLY A 96 -34.16 18.48 -1.57
CA GLY A 96 -34.60 17.14 -1.98
C GLY A 96 -34.08 16.75 -3.36
N SER A 97 -32.81 16.35 -3.42
CA SER A 97 -32.24 15.59 -4.50
C SER A 97 -32.69 14.16 -4.26
N SER A 98 -33.50 13.67 -5.19
CA SER A 98 -34.05 12.32 -5.27
C SER A 98 -32.96 11.27 -5.52
N THR A 99 -31.93 11.24 -4.68
CA THR A 99 -30.84 10.29 -4.79
C THR A 99 -30.83 9.44 -3.54
N SER A 100 -31.72 8.45 -3.57
CA SER A 100 -31.49 7.12 -3.02
C SER A 100 -30.21 6.50 -3.63
N ALA A 101 -29.06 7.17 -3.49
CA ALA A 101 -27.79 6.89 -4.16
C ALA A 101 -26.69 6.47 -3.18
N GLY A 102 -26.99 6.36 -1.88
CA GLY A 102 -26.06 5.80 -0.90
C GLY A 102 -25.74 4.33 -1.17
N ASN A 103 -26.73 3.55 -1.64
CA ASN A 103 -26.54 2.13 -1.96
C ASN A 103 -26.41 1.87 -3.47
N GLN A 104 -27.07 2.64 -4.34
CA GLN A 104 -27.01 2.41 -5.79
C GLN A 104 -25.65 2.71 -6.41
N THR A 105 -24.84 3.59 -5.82
CA THR A 105 -23.51 3.93 -6.37
C THR A 105 -22.53 2.78 -6.21
N VAL A 106 -22.53 2.11 -5.04
CA VAL A 106 -21.66 0.96 -4.77
C VAL A 106 -22.09 -0.25 -5.61
N ASP A 107 -23.39 -0.53 -5.69
CA ASP A 107 -23.92 -1.62 -6.54
C ASP A 107 -23.60 -1.40 -8.03
N ASN A 108 -23.64 -0.15 -8.51
CA ASN A 108 -23.24 0.19 -9.88
C ASN A 108 -21.74 0.01 -10.13
N HIS A 109 -20.88 0.28 -9.13
CA HIS A 109 -19.44 0.11 -9.28
C HIS A 109 -19.06 -1.36 -9.41
N ASN A 110 -19.71 -2.23 -8.63
CA ASN A 110 -19.54 -3.68 -8.77
C ASN A 110 -20.03 -4.18 -10.15
N TYR A 111 -21.14 -3.65 -10.67
CA TYR A 111 -21.61 -3.99 -12.02
C TYR A 111 -20.62 -3.57 -13.11
N TYR A 112 -20.09 -2.34 -13.04
CA TYR A 112 -19.10 -1.86 -14.02
C TYR A 112 -17.82 -2.71 -13.99
N PHE A 113 -17.33 -3.05 -12.80
CA PHE A 113 -16.18 -3.94 -12.65
C PHE A 113 -16.47 -5.33 -13.24
N TRP A 114 -17.64 -5.90 -12.93
CA TRP A 114 -18.08 -7.19 -13.45
C TRP A 114 -18.08 -7.23 -14.98
N GLU A 115 -18.61 -6.19 -15.62
CA GLU A 115 -18.67 -6.09 -17.08
C GLU A 115 -17.30 -5.84 -17.73
N LYS A 116 -16.38 -5.15 -17.05
CA LYS A 116 -15.05 -4.83 -17.61
C LYS A 116 -14.02 -5.91 -17.41
N VAL A 117 -14.08 -6.65 -16.31
CA VAL A 117 -13.10 -7.68 -15.96
C VAL A 117 -13.44 -9.01 -16.62
N PHE A 118 -14.72 -9.35 -16.72
CA PHE A 118 -15.17 -10.61 -17.27
C PHE A 118 -15.71 -10.46 -18.68
N THR A 119 -15.35 -11.38 -19.56
CA THR A 119 -15.95 -11.47 -20.89
C THR A 119 -17.43 -11.89 -20.78
N ARG A 120 -18.17 -11.83 -21.89
CA ARG A 120 -19.54 -12.34 -21.91
C ARG A 120 -19.58 -13.84 -21.60
N ASP A 121 -18.67 -14.61 -22.19
CA ASP A 121 -18.59 -16.06 -22.01
C ASP A 121 -18.28 -16.44 -20.55
N ASP A 122 -17.38 -15.67 -19.91
CA ASP A 122 -17.07 -15.82 -18.49
C ASP A 122 -18.29 -15.61 -17.59
N ARG A 123 -19.10 -14.58 -17.90
CA ARG A 123 -20.32 -14.27 -17.15
C ARG A 123 -21.39 -15.33 -17.36
N GLU A 124 -21.56 -15.83 -18.57
CA GLU A 124 -22.48 -16.94 -18.85
C GLU A 124 -22.06 -18.23 -18.14
N LEU A 125 -20.75 -18.50 -18.04
CA LEU A 125 -20.23 -19.63 -17.25
C LEU A 125 -20.55 -19.46 -15.76
N LEU A 126 -20.31 -18.27 -15.20
CA LEU A 126 -20.60 -17.97 -13.79
C LEU A 126 -22.11 -18.04 -13.50
N GLU A 127 -22.94 -17.58 -14.42
CA GLU A 127 -24.40 -17.62 -14.30
C GLU A 127 -24.95 -19.05 -14.31
N LYS A 128 -24.40 -19.95 -15.14
CA LYS A 128 -24.72 -21.40 -15.11
C LYS A 128 -24.47 -22.04 -13.74
N HIS A 129 -23.54 -21.47 -12.98
CA HIS A 129 -23.17 -21.89 -11.64
C HIS A 129 -23.84 -21.06 -10.53
N GLY A 130 -24.79 -20.19 -10.88
CA GLY A 130 -25.55 -19.39 -9.92
C GLY A 130 -24.74 -18.28 -9.27
N ILE A 131 -23.72 -17.75 -9.95
CA ILE A 131 -22.91 -16.60 -9.51
C ILE A 131 -23.23 -15.43 -10.43
N ARG A 132 -23.92 -14.42 -9.90
CA ARG A 132 -24.43 -13.26 -10.67
C ARG A 132 -23.70 -11.96 -10.35
N SER A 133 -22.98 -11.91 -9.24
CA SER A 133 -22.27 -10.71 -8.78
C SER A 133 -20.83 -11.00 -8.36
N VAL A 134 -20.03 -9.93 -8.26
CA VAL A 134 -18.66 -9.98 -7.75
C VAL A 134 -18.63 -10.43 -6.29
N ASP A 135 -19.59 -9.95 -5.48
CA ASP A 135 -19.67 -10.30 -4.06
C ASP A 135 -20.02 -11.78 -3.87
N GLU A 136 -20.93 -12.31 -4.70
CA GLU A 136 -21.22 -13.75 -4.75
C GLU A 136 -19.99 -14.56 -5.20
N LEU A 137 -19.22 -14.06 -6.18
CA LEU A 137 -17.99 -14.71 -6.60
C LEU A 137 -16.97 -14.77 -5.45
N TYR A 138 -16.82 -13.68 -4.69
CA TYR A 138 -15.90 -13.60 -3.56
C TYR A 138 -16.31 -14.54 -2.40
N THR A 139 -17.59 -14.56 -2.05
CA THR A 139 -18.09 -15.46 -0.98
C THR A 139 -17.93 -16.93 -1.34
N VAL A 140 -18.19 -17.31 -2.59
CA VAL A 140 -17.98 -18.69 -3.07
C VAL A 140 -16.48 -19.03 -3.15
N TYR A 141 -15.64 -18.06 -3.51
CA TYR A 141 -14.18 -18.21 -3.49
C TYR A 141 -13.66 -18.49 -2.08
N GLU A 142 -14.07 -17.71 -1.08
CA GLU A 142 -13.65 -17.93 0.31
C GLU A 142 -14.10 -19.30 0.83
N ALA A 143 -15.30 -19.73 0.47
CA ALA A 143 -15.77 -21.08 0.78
C ALA A 143 -14.88 -22.16 0.13
N ALA A 144 -14.41 -21.93 -1.11
CA ALA A 144 -13.50 -22.84 -1.78
C ALA A 144 -12.13 -22.90 -1.09
N GLU A 145 -11.55 -21.74 -0.75
CA GLU A 145 -10.29 -21.67 -0.01
C GLU A 145 -10.41 -22.32 1.38
N ALA A 146 -11.52 -22.11 2.09
CA ALA A 146 -11.74 -22.73 3.39
C ALA A 146 -11.73 -24.26 3.32
N VAL A 147 -12.19 -24.85 2.22
CA VAL A 147 -12.14 -26.30 2.01
C VAL A 147 -10.74 -26.76 1.61
N LEU A 148 -10.04 -26.01 0.76
CA LEU A 148 -8.67 -26.34 0.32
C LEU A 148 -7.65 -26.22 1.45
N THR A 149 -7.84 -25.26 2.35
CA THR A 149 -6.94 -25.02 3.50
C THR A 149 -7.20 -25.95 4.67
N ARG A 150 -8.34 -26.66 4.71
CA ARG A 150 -8.63 -27.65 5.75
C ARG A 150 -7.99 -29.00 5.39
N PRO A 151 -7.28 -29.66 6.33
CA PRO A 151 -6.88 -31.05 6.16
C PRO A 151 -8.13 -31.91 5.92
N PRO A 152 -8.15 -32.83 4.94
CA PRO A 152 -7.01 -33.44 4.23
C PRO A 152 -6.52 -32.75 2.93
N HIS A 153 -6.70 -31.43 2.76
CA HIS A 153 -6.25 -30.66 1.58
C HIS A 153 -6.64 -31.32 0.25
N PRO A 154 -7.95 -31.43 -0.04
CA PRO A 154 -8.41 -32.06 -1.25
C PRO A 154 -7.88 -31.31 -2.50
N PRO A 155 -7.56 -32.02 -3.59
CA PRO A 155 -7.27 -31.37 -4.87
C PRO A 155 -8.51 -30.62 -5.37
N ILE A 156 -8.29 -29.53 -6.12
CA ILE A 156 -9.35 -28.65 -6.64
C ILE A 156 -10.43 -29.43 -7.39
N GLU A 157 -10.05 -30.46 -8.14
CA GLU A 157 -10.96 -31.31 -8.92
C GLU A 157 -12.02 -32.05 -8.09
N ARG A 158 -11.79 -32.23 -6.78
CA ARG A 158 -12.75 -32.85 -5.86
C ARG A 158 -13.73 -31.87 -5.25
N LEU A 159 -13.55 -30.56 -5.46
CA LEU A 159 -14.49 -29.55 -4.99
C LEU A 159 -15.78 -29.59 -5.83
N GLU A 160 -16.84 -28.98 -5.31
CA GLU A 160 -18.06 -28.75 -6.09
C GLU A 160 -17.72 -27.94 -7.37
N PRO A 161 -18.31 -28.25 -8.54
CA PRO A 161 -18.10 -27.49 -9.77
C PRO A 161 -18.31 -25.98 -9.56
N ARG A 162 -19.31 -25.67 -8.73
CA ARG A 162 -19.47 -24.48 -7.87
C ARG A 162 -18.18 -23.68 -7.65
N LEU A 163 -17.46 -24.24 -6.68
CA LEU A 163 -16.27 -23.72 -6.04
C LEU A 163 -15.07 -23.77 -6.98
N GLN A 164 -14.98 -24.79 -7.84
CA GLN A 164 -13.91 -24.92 -8.83
C GLN A 164 -13.90 -23.74 -9.80
N VAL A 165 -15.06 -23.40 -10.35
CA VAL A 165 -15.18 -22.30 -11.32
C VAL A 165 -14.92 -20.97 -10.61
N ALA A 166 -15.52 -20.74 -9.44
CA ALA A 166 -15.26 -19.52 -8.67
C ALA A 166 -13.76 -19.33 -8.36
N HIS A 167 -13.08 -20.40 -7.92
CA HIS A 167 -11.65 -20.38 -7.61
C HIS A 167 -10.79 -20.05 -8.83
N LYS A 168 -11.03 -20.71 -9.96
CA LYS A 168 -10.30 -20.45 -11.22
C LYS A 168 -10.55 -19.02 -11.73
N MET A 169 -11.79 -18.57 -11.68
CA MET A 169 -12.18 -17.25 -12.18
C MET A 169 -11.59 -16.13 -11.33
N TYR A 170 -11.65 -16.26 -10.00
CA TYR A 170 -11.09 -15.27 -9.07
C TYR A 170 -9.56 -15.15 -9.24
N GLN A 171 -8.85 -16.28 -9.38
CA GLN A 171 -7.41 -16.27 -9.64
C GLN A 171 -7.02 -15.62 -10.98
N SER A 172 -7.92 -15.61 -11.97
CA SER A 172 -7.68 -14.95 -13.26
C SER A 172 -7.86 -13.43 -13.24
N ILE A 173 -8.50 -12.86 -12.21
CA ILE A 173 -8.82 -11.43 -12.12
C ILE A 173 -7.58 -10.53 -12.25
N PRO A 174 -6.46 -10.76 -11.52
CA PRO A 174 -5.29 -9.90 -11.60
C PRO A 174 -4.70 -9.86 -13.02
N GLU A 175 -4.70 -10.99 -13.72
CA GLU A 175 -4.21 -11.07 -15.09
C GLU A 175 -5.13 -10.31 -16.05
N LYS A 176 -6.45 -10.52 -15.95
CA LYS A 176 -7.46 -9.83 -16.76
C LYS A 176 -7.41 -8.31 -16.55
N LEU A 177 -7.23 -7.86 -15.30
CA LEU A 177 -7.04 -6.44 -14.98
C LEU A 177 -5.75 -5.88 -15.60
N ALA A 178 -4.65 -6.62 -15.56
CA ALA A 178 -3.40 -6.21 -16.20
C ALA A 178 -3.56 -6.10 -17.73
N GLN A 179 -4.28 -7.03 -18.36
CA GLN A 179 -4.59 -6.99 -19.79
C GLN A 179 -5.47 -5.80 -20.15
N ALA A 180 -6.54 -5.54 -19.39
CA ALA A 180 -7.42 -4.39 -19.58
C ALA A 180 -6.69 -3.05 -19.40
N GLY A 181 -5.80 -2.94 -18.40
CA GLY A 181 -4.95 -1.77 -18.18
C GLY A 181 -3.98 -1.53 -19.35
N ARG A 182 -3.36 -2.59 -19.88
CA ARG A 182 -2.48 -2.51 -21.06
C ARG A 182 -3.24 -2.10 -22.33
N ALA A 183 -4.47 -2.58 -22.52
CA ALA A 183 -5.32 -2.19 -23.64
C ALA A 183 -5.66 -0.69 -23.59
N LYS A 184 -5.97 -0.16 -22.39
CA LYS A 184 -6.22 1.27 -22.20
C LYS A 184 -4.99 2.13 -22.47
N ALA A 185 -3.80 1.69 -22.04
CA ALA A 185 -2.55 2.40 -22.29
C ALA A 185 -2.10 2.40 -23.76
N ARG A 186 -2.58 1.43 -24.56
CA ARG A 186 -2.28 1.29 -25.99
C ARG A 186 -3.27 2.00 -26.91
N SER A 187 -4.36 2.53 -26.38
CA SER A 187 -5.33 3.36 -27.13
C SER A 187 -4.72 4.74 -27.41
N PRO A 188 -4.35 5.08 -28.66
CA PRO A 188 -3.72 6.37 -28.98
C PRO A 188 -4.73 7.53 -29.04
N PHE A 189 -6.01 7.32 -28.72
CA PHE A 189 -7.11 8.17 -29.19
C PHE A 189 -8.06 8.68 -28.10
N SER A 190 -7.63 8.78 -26.83
CA SER A 190 -8.45 9.38 -25.76
C SER A 190 -7.88 10.68 -25.18
N GLY A 191 -7.11 11.43 -25.98
CA GLY A 191 -6.43 12.66 -25.54
C GLY A 191 -6.94 13.97 -26.17
N TRP A 192 -7.89 13.94 -27.10
CA TRP A 192 -8.40 15.16 -27.76
C TRP A 192 -9.93 15.14 -27.80
N LEU A 193 -10.56 15.64 -26.74
CA LEU A 193 -11.85 16.31 -26.70
C LEU A 193 -12.25 16.44 -25.22
N PHE A 194 -11.78 17.52 -24.59
CA PHE A 194 -12.50 18.45 -23.70
C PHE A 194 -11.50 19.45 -23.12
#